data_AF-A0A1Z8QEU9-F1
#
_entry.id   AF-A0A1Z8QEU9-F1
#
_cell.length_a   1.000
_cell.length_b   1.000
_cell.length_c   1.000
_cell.angle_alpha   90.00
_cell.angle_beta   90.00
_cell.angle_gamma   90.00
#
_symmetry.space_group_name_H-M   'P 1'
#
loop_
_entity.id
_entity.type
_entity.pdbx_description
1 polymer ?
#
loop_
_entity_poly.entity_id
_entity_poly.type
_entity_poly.pdbx_seq_one_letter_code
_entity_poly.pdbx_strand_id
1 'polypeptide(L)'
;MSLIKSIKSFFKKNKNDSDGFYSLIRSEKWSNLLGNDEIKMIEGVIEVSNLQVRDIMIPRSSMILLEDEMSIDQMLKIIIDSGHSRFPVIGDNKDEVIGILLAKDLLRFSQANKSDFKLNNYLRTATFIPESKQLQILLKEFRKSRNHIAIVVDEYGRIAGLLTIEDVLEQIVGDIEDEYDPHDLPMIKEIGHKKYVVEALIRIEDFNEYFETEFLDEDYDTLGGMLIKIQGRLPEVEEIIKVENFSFRILEADDRRLSSIEVIPD
;
A
#
# COMPACT_ATOMS: atom_id res chain seq x y z
N MET A 1 -21.81 10.10 28.60
CA MET A 1 -22.45 8.83 28.17
C MET A 1 -21.50 8.14 27.19
N SER A 2 -21.05 6.94 27.52
CA SER A 2 -19.99 6.20 26.81
C SER A 2 -20.17 6.20 25.29
N LEU A 3 -19.10 6.50 24.54
CA LEU A 3 -18.95 6.45 23.09
C LEU A 3 -19.66 5.23 22.45
N ILE A 4 -19.52 4.09 23.13
CA ILE A 4 -20.12 2.80 22.78
C ILE A 4 -21.65 2.88 22.75
N LYS A 5 -22.30 3.63 23.65
CA LYS A 5 -23.77 3.80 23.65
C LYS A 5 -24.27 4.61 22.47
N SER A 6 -23.55 5.65 22.05
CA SER A 6 -23.96 6.47 20.90
C SER A 6 -23.83 5.71 19.58
N ILE A 7 -22.70 5.01 19.39
CA ILE A 7 -22.48 4.13 18.24
C ILE A 7 -23.56 3.03 18.21
N LYS A 8 -23.78 2.35 19.34
CA LYS A 8 -24.76 1.26 19.44
C LYS A 8 -26.20 1.75 19.26
N SER A 9 -26.52 3.00 19.61
CA SER A 9 -27.82 3.63 19.38
C SER A 9 -28.04 3.92 17.89
N PHE A 10 -27.01 4.44 17.20
CA PHE A 10 -27.07 4.75 15.78
C PHE A 10 -27.25 3.49 14.92
N PHE A 11 -26.40 2.48 15.13
CA PHE A 11 -26.49 1.18 14.44
C PHE A 11 -27.82 0.44 14.69
N LYS A 12 -28.49 0.72 15.82
CA LYS A 12 -29.80 0.10 16.14
C LYS A 12 -30.97 0.82 15.46
N LYS A 13 -30.82 2.09 15.09
CA LYS A 13 -31.88 2.93 14.51
C LYS A 13 -31.82 2.96 12.98
N ASN A 14 -30.62 2.88 12.40
CA ASN A 14 -30.35 3.00 10.97
C ASN A 14 -29.63 1.75 10.44
N LYS A 15 -30.33 0.61 10.46
CA LYS A 15 -29.82 -0.63 9.88
C LYS A 15 -29.77 -0.44 8.36
N ASN A 16 -28.56 -0.48 7.77
CA ASN A 16 -28.29 -0.37 6.32
C ASN A 16 -28.26 1.06 5.71
N ASP A 17 -28.08 2.12 6.51
CA ASP A 17 -27.84 3.48 5.99
C ASP A 17 -26.34 3.82 6.05
N SER A 18 -25.60 3.34 5.04
CA SER A 18 -24.15 3.57 4.95
C SER A 18 -23.85 5.07 4.82
N ASP A 19 -24.60 5.81 4.00
CA ASP A 19 -24.40 7.24 3.76
C ASP A 19 -24.62 8.09 5.01
N GLY A 20 -25.66 7.78 5.79
CA GLY A 20 -25.89 8.37 7.10
C GLY A 20 -24.78 8.05 8.11
N PHE A 21 -24.15 6.88 8.01
CA PHE A 21 -23.00 6.53 8.85
C PHE A 21 -21.73 7.29 8.42
N TYR A 22 -21.42 7.36 7.13
CA TYR A 22 -20.28 8.09 6.59
C TYR A 22 -20.35 9.58 6.95
N SER A 23 -21.50 10.21 6.76
CA SER A 23 -21.72 11.60 7.15
C SER A 23 -21.58 11.84 8.67
N LEU A 24 -21.94 10.86 9.50
CA LEU A 24 -21.75 10.94 10.95
C LEU A 24 -20.26 10.91 11.32
N ILE A 25 -19.52 9.92 10.81
CA ILE A 25 -18.09 9.73 11.17
C ILE A 25 -17.20 10.83 10.59
N ARG A 26 -17.57 11.43 9.45
CA ARG A 26 -16.86 12.58 8.85
C ARG A 26 -17.20 13.93 9.48
N SER A 27 -18.18 14.00 10.39
CA SER A 27 -18.47 15.27 11.05
C SER A 27 -17.30 15.76 11.90
N GLU A 28 -17.11 17.08 12.01
CA GLU A 28 -16.01 17.71 12.77
C GLU A 28 -15.84 17.11 14.16
N LYS A 29 -16.96 16.78 14.81
CA LYS A 29 -16.96 16.17 16.14
C LYS A 29 -16.20 14.85 16.18
N TRP A 30 -16.33 14.02 15.14
CA TRP A 30 -15.71 12.69 15.09
C TRP A 30 -14.30 12.75 14.52
N SER A 31 -14.05 13.58 13.51
CA SER A 31 -12.70 13.84 12.99
C SER A 31 -11.77 14.37 14.09
N ASN A 32 -12.20 15.35 14.88
CA ASN A 32 -11.42 15.87 16.02
C ASN A 32 -11.21 14.85 17.16
N LEU A 33 -12.02 13.78 17.24
CA LEU A 33 -11.93 12.78 18.31
C LEU A 33 -11.11 11.55 17.93
N LEU A 34 -11.14 11.16 16.66
CA LEU A 34 -10.56 9.89 16.20
C LEU A 34 -9.32 10.09 15.33
N GLY A 35 -9.17 11.23 14.64
CA GLY A 35 -8.16 11.40 13.59
C GLY A 35 -8.68 10.97 12.21
N ASN A 36 -8.08 11.51 11.15
CA ASN A 36 -8.54 11.27 9.77
C ASN A 36 -8.21 9.86 9.30
N ASP A 37 -7.07 9.30 9.69
CA ASP A 37 -6.65 7.96 9.27
C ASP A 37 -7.47 6.87 9.97
N GLU A 38 -7.82 7.06 11.23
CA GLU A 38 -8.75 6.18 11.95
C GLU A 38 -10.14 6.19 11.32
N ILE A 39 -10.60 7.34 10.80
CA ILE A 39 -11.85 7.42 10.03
C ILE A 39 -11.72 6.61 8.75
N LYS A 40 -10.64 6.78 7.97
CA LYS A 40 -10.40 5.98 6.76
C LYS A 40 -10.42 4.48 7.06
N MET A 41 -9.79 4.05 8.16
CA MET A 41 -9.80 2.64 8.55
C MET A 41 -11.20 2.13 8.87
N ILE A 42 -12.03 2.93 9.54
CA ILE A 42 -13.43 2.59 9.82
C ILE A 42 -14.23 2.47 8.52
N GLU A 43 -13.98 3.35 7.54
CA GLU A 43 -14.60 3.28 6.22
C GLU A 43 -14.20 2.00 5.48
N GLY A 44 -12.91 1.68 5.44
CA GLY A 44 -12.40 0.45 4.81
C GLY A 44 -12.99 -0.83 5.41
N VAL A 45 -13.22 -0.89 6.73
CA VAL A 45 -13.93 -2.04 7.35
C VAL A 45 -15.35 -2.20 6.79
N ILE A 46 -16.05 -1.10 6.49
CA ILE A 46 -17.40 -1.14 5.94
C ILE A 46 -17.36 -1.55 4.47
N GLU A 47 -16.41 -1.03 3.71
CA GLU A 47 -16.21 -1.41 2.30
C GLU A 47 -15.92 -2.89 2.15
N VAL A 48 -14.98 -3.43 2.93
CA VAL A 48 -14.67 -4.88 2.96
C VAL A 48 -15.89 -5.74 3.27
N SER A 49 -16.88 -5.22 4.00
CA SER A 49 -18.12 -5.96 4.28
C SER A 49 -19.06 -6.09 3.06
N ASN A 50 -18.85 -5.28 2.03
CA ASN A 50 -19.64 -5.25 0.79
C ASN A 50 -18.90 -5.86 -0.41
N LEU A 51 -17.57 -6.00 -0.32
CA LEU A 51 -16.73 -6.52 -1.39
C LEU A 51 -16.70 -8.06 -1.47
N GLN A 52 -16.46 -8.55 -2.68
CA GLN A 52 -16.25 -9.95 -3.02
C GLN A 52 -14.79 -10.17 -3.45
N VAL A 53 -14.35 -11.44 -3.44
CA VAL A 53 -12.99 -11.83 -3.82
C VAL A 53 -12.62 -11.35 -5.22
N ARG A 54 -13.53 -11.46 -6.20
CA ARG A 54 -13.29 -11.02 -7.58
C ARG A 54 -12.96 -9.53 -7.71
N ASP A 55 -13.37 -8.70 -6.75
CA ASP A 55 -13.23 -7.26 -6.84
C ASP A 55 -11.78 -6.83 -6.59
N ILE A 56 -10.99 -7.65 -5.88
CA ILE A 56 -9.61 -7.32 -5.47
C ILE A 56 -8.59 -8.45 -5.71
N MET A 57 -9.00 -9.58 -6.29
CA MET A 57 -8.07 -10.70 -6.54
C MET A 57 -6.96 -10.31 -7.53
N ILE A 58 -5.77 -10.88 -7.33
CA ILE A 58 -4.69 -10.81 -8.30
C ILE A 58 -5.06 -11.74 -9.46
N PRO A 59 -5.28 -11.22 -10.69
CA PRO A 59 -5.70 -12.04 -11.82
C PRO A 59 -4.65 -13.08 -12.19
N ARG A 60 -5.08 -14.21 -12.77
CA ARG A 60 -4.18 -15.30 -13.20
C ARG A 60 -3.01 -14.84 -14.06
N SER A 61 -3.22 -13.88 -14.94
CA SER A 61 -2.17 -13.32 -15.82
C SER A 61 -1.04 -12.61 -15.06
N SER A 62 -1.32 -12.15 -13.84
CA SER A 62 -0.38 -11.41 -12.99
C SER A 62 0.19 -12.27 -11.85
N MET A 63 -0.21 -13.54 -11.76
CA MET A 63 0.31 -14.45 -10.76
C MET A 63 1.77 -14.82 -11.07
N ILE A 64 2.62 -14.74 -10.05
CA ILE A 64 3.95 -15.35 -10.09
C ILE A 64 3.84 -16.80 -9.63
N LEU A 65 4.15 -17.73 -10.53
CA LEU A 65 4.01 -19.17 -10.34
C LEU A 65 5.38 -19.86 -10.36
N LEU A 66 5.50 -20.97 -9.66
CA LEU A 66 6.65 -21.89 -9.77
C LEU A 66 6.20 -23.20 -10.41
N GLU A 67 7.03 -23.79 -11.26
CA GLU A 67 6.79 -25.11 -11.85
C GLU A 67 7.51 -26.19 -11.01
N ASP A 68 6.90 -27.37 -10.87
CA ASP A 68 7.42 -28.45 -10.03
C ASP A 68 8.74 -29.06 -10.54
N GLU A 69 8.98 -29.00 -11.85
CA GLU A 69 10.22 -29.42 -12.49
C GLU A 69 11.38 -28.42 -12.32
N MET A 70 11.13 -27.22 -11.78
CA MET A 70 12.19 -26.22 -11.60
C MET A 70 13.25 -26.69 -10.60
N SER A 71 14.52 -26.42 -10.92
CA SER A 71 15.60 -26.55 -9.95
C SER A 71 15.47 -25.50 -8.84
N ILE A 72 16.02 -25.79 -7.67
CA ILE A 72 16.01 -24.84 -6.54
C ILE A 72 16.66 -23.49 -6.90
N ASP A 73 17.68 -23.48 -7.76
CA ASP A 73 18.33 -22.26 -8.21
C ASP A 73 17.43 -21.39 -9.09
N GLN A 74 16.62 -22.00 -9.95
CA GLN A 74 15.62 -21.29 -10.75
C GLN A 74 14.52 -20.71 -9.87
N MET A 75 14.01 -21.50 -8.90
CA MET A 75 13.01 -21.01 -7.94
C MET A 75 13.55 -19.85 -7.10
N LEU A 76 14.76 -19.96 -6.56
CA LEU A 76 15.39 -18.90 -5.76
C LEU A 76 15.53 -17.60 -6.55
N LYS A 77 15.87 -17.69 -7.84
CA LYS A 77 15.94 -16.51 -8.70
C LYS A 77 14.59 -15.79 -8.79
N ILE A 78 13.52 -16.53 -9.11
CA ILE A 78 12.16 -15.96 -9.18
C ILE A 78 11.74 -15.36 -7.84
N ILE A 79 12.02 -16.05 -6.75
CA ILE A 79 11.65 -15.63 -5.39
C ILE A 79 12.37 -14.32 -5.01
N ILE A 80 13.66 -14.21 -5.32
CA ILE A 80 14.45 -13.01 -5.02
C ILE A 80 13.99 -11.85 -5.91
N ASP A 81 13.81 -12.09 -7.21
CA ASP A 81 13.43 -11.06 -8.17
C ASP A 81 12.02 -10.50 -7.87
N SER A 82 11.09 -11.34 -7.39
CA SER A 82 9.72 -10.91 -7.11
C SER A 82 9.49 -10.39 -5.69
N GLY A 83 10.38 -10.70 -4.73
CA GLY A 83 10.26 -10.29 -3.33
C GLY A 83 9.08 -10.90 -2.55
N HIS A 84 8.32 -11.82 -3.13
CA HIS A 84 7.12 -12.35 -2.46
C HIS A 84 7.45 -13.43 -1.42
N SER A 85 6.54 -13.61 -0.46
CA SER A 85 6.72 -14.60 0.61
C SER A 85 6.13 -15.99 0.30
N ARG A 86 5.17 -16.08 -0.62
CA ARG A 86 4.37 -17.28 -0.90
C ARG A 86 4.16 -17.42 -2.40
N PHE A 87 4.32 -18.64 -2.91
CA PHE A 87 4.26 -18.93 -4.33
C PHE A 87 3.36 -20.12 -4.58
N PRO A 88 2.31 -19.99 -5.40
CA PRO A 88 1.61 -21.13 -5.94
C PRO A 88 2.55 -21.95 -6.82
N VAL A 89 2.49 -23.27 -6.66
CA VAL A 89 3.25 -24.22 -7.45
C VAL A 89 2.30 -24.99 -8.35
N ILE A 90 2.63 -25.06 -9.63
CA ILE A 90 1.90 -25.80 -10.66
C ILE A 90 2.70 -27.05 -11.07
N GLY A 91 1.98 -28.11 -11.46
CA GLY A 91 2.59 -29.29 -12.05
C GLY A 91 2.57 -29.24 -13.58
N ASP A 92 2.54 -30.42 -14.22
CA ASP A 92 2.41 -30.57 -15.68
C ASP A 92 1.24 -29.79 -16.29
N ASN A 93 0.11 -29.78 -15.58
CA ASN A 93 -1.05 -29.00 -15.96
C ASN A 93 -0.94 -27.57 -15.41
N LYS A 94 -0.66 -26.61 -16.30
CA LYS A 94 -0.52 -25.19 -15.92
C LYS A 94 -1.80 -24.60 -15.32
N ASP A 95 -2.95 -25.22 -15.51
CA ASP A 95 -4.23 -24.80 -14.93
C ASP A 95 -4.47 -25.35 -13.52
N GLU A 96 -3.55 -26.13 -12.96
CA GLU A 96 -3.69 -26.76 -11.64
C GLU A 96 -2.58 -26.35 -10.68
N VAL A 97 -2.96 -25.81 -9.52
CA VAL A 97 -2.05 -25.53 -8.42
C VAL A 97 -2.00 -26.75 -7.50
N ILE A 98 -0.82 -27.38 -7.43
CA ILE A 98 -0.57 -28.57 -6.61
C ILE A 98 -0.29 -28.21 -5.14
N GLY A 99 0.13 -26.97 -4.87
CA GLY A 99 0.39 -26.50 -3.51
C GLY A 99 0.97 -25.09 -3.44
N ILE A 100 1.30 -24.67 -2.22
CA ILE A 100 1.94 -23.38 -1.94
C ILE A 100 3.32 -23.62 -1.33
N LEU A 101 4.34 -22.96 -1.89
CA LEU A 101 5.68 -22.89 -1.33
C LEU A 101 5.87 -21.57 -0.57
N LEU A 102 6.53 -21.62 0.58
CA LEU A 102 6.93 -20.40 1.31
C LEU A 102 8.41 -20.13 1.05
N ALA A 103 8.73 -18.90 0.64
CA ALA A 103 10.10 -18.48 0.36
C ALA A 103 11.05 -18.78 1.53
N LYS A 104 10.60 -18.48 2.76
CA LYS A 104 11.38 -18.70 3.98
C LYS A 104 11.81 -20.15 4.19
N ASP A 105 11.05 -21.13 3.68
CA ASP A 105 11.38 -22.55 3.84
C ASP A 105 12.62 -22.91 3.01
N LEU A 106 12.94 -22.13 1.97
CA LEU A 106 14.15 -22.26 1.17
C LEU A 106 15.41 -21.67 1.83
N LEU A 107 15.27 -20.83 2.88
CA LEU A 107 16.43 -20.22 3.56
C LEU A 107 17.38 -21.28 4.14
N ARG A 108 16.88 -22.48 4.46
CA ARG A 108 17.69 -23.61 4.95
C ARG A 108 18.69 -24.13 3.91
N PHE A 109 18.45 -23.87 2.63
CA PHE A 109 19.30 -24.27 1.51
C PHE A 109 20.28 -23.18 1.07
N SER A 110 20.32 -22.04 1.77
CA SER A 110 21.32 -20.98 1.53
C SER A 110 22.73 -21.40 1.95
N GLN A 111 22.86 -22.30 2.93
CA GLN A 111 24.14 -22.76 3.49
C GLN A 111 24.35 -24.28 3.39
N ALA A 112 23.33 -25.04 2.96
CA ALA A 112 23.36 -26.49 2.88
C ALA A 112 23.53 -26.99 1.43
N ASN A 113 23.87 -28.27 1.27
CA ASN A 113 23.89 -28.91 -0.04
C ASN A 113 22.48 -28.93 -0.64
N LYS A 114 22.32 -28.24 -1.78
CA LYS A 114 21.08 -28.13 -2.55
C LYS A 114 20.60 -29.46 -3.14
N SER A 115 21.46 -30.48 -3.17
CA SER A 115 21.20 -31.81 -3.75
C SER A 115 20.10 -32.60 -3.05
N ASP A 116 19.79 -32.29 -1.79
CA ASP A 116 18.76 -32.99 -1.01
C ASP A 116 17.38 -32.31 -1.11
N PHE A 117 17.26 -31.22 -1.86
CA PHE A 117 16.01 -30.50 -2.01
C PHE A 117 14.96 -31.35 -2.75
N LYS A 118 13.80 -31.52 -2.13
CA LYS A 118 12.61 -32.14 -2.72
C LYS A 118 11.41 -31.25 -2.48
N LEU A 119 10.91 -30.62 -3.54
CA LEU A 119 9.81 -29.65 -3.47
C LEU A 119 8.59 -30.17 -2.70
N ASN A 120 8.19 -31.41 -2.95
CA ASN A 120 7.03 -32.06 -2.31
C ASN A 120 7.09 -32.07 -0.77
N ASN A 121 8.27 -32.01 -0.16
CA ASN A 121 8.41 -31.96 1.30
C ASN A 121 8.08 -30.57 1.89
N TYR A 122 8.04 -29.54 1.05
CA TYR A 122 7.83 -28.15 1.42
C TYR A 122 6.50 -27.58 0.91
N LEU A 123 5.80 -28.31 0.04
CA LEU A 123 4.48 -27.92 -0.44
C LEU A 123 3.45 -28.00 0.67
N ARG A 124 2.69 -26.92 0.81
CA ARG A 124 1.52 -26.84 1.68
C ARG A 124 0.25 -26.92 0.84
N THR A 125 -0.81 -27.48 1.40
CA THR A 125 -2.10 -27.56 0.72
C THR A 125 -2.62 -26.16 0.38
N ALA A 126 -2.99 -25.94 -0.89
CA ALA A 126 -3.63 -24.72 -1.34
C ALA A 126 -5.10 -24.67 -0.89
N THR A 127 -5.55 -23.51 -0.41
CA THR A 127 -6.96 -23.24 -0.13
C THR A 127 -7.60 -22.70 -1.39
N PHE A 128 -8.68 -23.31 -1.87
CA PHE A 128 -9.44 -22.84 -3.04
C PHE A 128 -10.71 -22.13 -2.60
N ILE A 129 -11.02 -20.99 -3.22
CA ILE A 129 -12.21 -20.17 -2.93
C ILE A 129 -12.88 -19.70 -4.23
N PRO A 130 -14.21 -19.56 -4.24
CA PRO A 130 -14.90 -19.01 -5.41
C PRO A 130 -14.79 -17.48 -5.46
N GLU A 131 -14.83 -16.92 -6.67
CA GLU A 131 -14.84 -15.47 -6.95
C GLU A 131 -15.95 -14.70 -6.20
N SER A 132 -17.10 -15.33 -5.99
CA SER A 132 -18.27 -14.75 -5.35
C SER A 132 -18.18 -14.69 -3.81
N LYS A 133 -17.13 -15.26 -3.21
CA LYS A 133 -16.96 -15.27 -1.75
C LYS A 133 -16.81 -13.85 -1.22
N GLN A 134 -17.47 -13.56 -0.11
CA GLN A 134 -17.39 -12.26 0.55
C GLN A 134 -16.06 -12.10 1.31
N LEU A 135 -15.42 -10.93 1.20
CA LEU A 135 -14.12 -10.66 1.84
C LEU A 135 -14.18 -10.75 3.36
N GLN A 136 -15.24 -10.27 4.02
CA GLN A 136 -15.38 -10.39 5.48
C GLN A 136 -15.45 -11.82 5.99
N ILE A 137 -15.90 -12.77 5.15
CA ILE A 137 -15.91 -14.19 5.47
C ILE A 137 -14.50 -14.75 5.30
N LEU A 138 -13.84 -14.42 4.19
CA LEU A 138 -12.48 -14.85 3.90
C LEU A 138 -11.47 -14.35 4.95
N LEU A 139 -11.55 -13.08 5.36
CA LEU A 139 -10.69 -12.51 6.40
C LEU A 139 -10.81 -13.28 7.73
N LYS A 140 -12.03 -13.71 8.11
CA LYS A 140 -12.25 -14.53 9.29
C LYS A 140 -11.62 -15.92 9.16
N GLU A 141 -11.63 -16.49 7.96
CA GLU A 141 -11.00 -17.79 7.68
C GLU A 141 -9.48 -17.70 7.70
N PHE A 142 -8.89 -16.67 7.09
CA PHE A 142 -7.45 -16.42 7.16
C PHE A 142 -6.97 -16.30 8.61
N ARG A 143 -7.69 -15.52 9.44
CA ARG A 143 -7.39 -15.38 10.87
C ARG A 143 -7.46 -16.68 11.67
N LYS A 144 -8.36 -17.60 11.29
CA LYS A 144 -8.53 -18.90 11.98
C LYS A 144 -7.52 -19.95 11.52
N SER A 145 -7.30 -20.04 10.21
CA SER A 145 -6.49 -21.08 9.58
C SER A 145 -4.99 -20.79 9.65
N ARG A 146 -4.59 -19.53 9.86
CA ARG A 146 -3.20 -19.06 9.69
C ARG A 146 -2.63 -19.32 8.28
N ASN A 147 -3.51 -19.57 7.31
CA ASN A 147 -3.19 -19.58 5.88
C ASN A 147 -3.48 -18.18 5.36
N HIS A 148 -2.50 -17.56 4.69
CA HIS A 148 -2.52 -16.14 4.29
C HIS A 148 -2.59 -15.97 2.77
N ILE A 149 -2.89 -17.06 2.04
CA ILE A 149 -3.06 -17.06 0.59
C ILE A 149 -4.14 -18.08 0.23
N ALA A 150 -4.96 -17.73 -0.75
CA ALA A 150 -5.97 -18.59 -1.33
C ALA A 150 -5.94 -18.47 -2.86
N ILE A 151 -6.21 -19.58 -3.53
CA ILE A 151 -6.35 -19.65 -4.99
C ILE A 151 -7.82 -19.44 -5.33
N VAL A 152 -8.08 -18.49 -6.22
CA VAL A 152 -9.43 -18.16 -6.64
C VAL A 152 -9.79 -19.00 -7.86
N VAL A 153 -10.98 -19.57 -7.85
CA VAL A 153 -11.52 -20.36 -8.95
C VAL A 153 -12.82 -19.78 -9.51
N ASP A 154 -12.97 -19.91 -10.83
CA ASP A 154 -14.19 -19.57 -11.56
C ASP A 154 -15.28 -20.65 -11.38
N GLU A 155 -16.43 -20.44 -11.99
CA GLU A 155 -17.57 -21.37 -11.95
C GLU A 155 -17.31 -22.71 -12.64
N TYR A 156 -16.28 -22.78 -13.48
CA TYR A 156 -15.85 -23.98 -14.18
C TYR A 156 -14.71 -24.71 -13.45
N GLY A 157 -14.29 -24.21 -12.28
CA GLY A 157 -13.22 -24.77 -11.46
C GLY A 157 -11.81 -24.45 -11.98
N ARG A 158 -11.67 -23.50 -12.91
CA ARG A 158 -10.37 -23.03 -13.40
C ARG A 158 -9.84 -21.96 -12.47
N ILE A 159 -8.52 -21.83 -12.43
CA ILE A 159 -7.87 -20.76 -11.66
C ILE A 159 -8.19 -19.42 -12.31
N ALA A 160 -8.85 -18.55 -11.56
CA ALA A 160 -9.12 -17.17 -11.92
C ALA A 160 -8.01 -16.23 -11.43
N GLY A 161 -7.38 -16.57 -10.31
CA GLY A 161 -6.37 -15.73 -9.67
C GLY A 161 -5.93 -16.25 -8.30
N LEU A 162 -5.38 -15.35 -7.49
CA LEU A 162 -5.11 -15.59 -6.08
C LEU A 162 -5.49 -14.36 -5.24
N LEU A 163 -5.62 -14.56 -3.93
CA LEU A 163 -5.78 -13.48 -2.97
C LEU A 163 -4.99 -13.79 -1.70
N THR A 164 -4.38 -12.77 -1.12
CA THR A 164 -3.63 -12.84 0.13
C THR A 164 -4.40 -12.18 1.29
N ILE A 165 -3.93 -12.37 2.53
CA ILE A 165 -4.53 -11.65 3.66
C ILE A 165 -4.12 -10.18 3.62
N GLU A 166 -2.93 -9.90 3.11
CA GLU A 166 -2.35 -8.59 2.95
C GLU A 166 -3.24 -7.71 2.05
N ASP A 167 -3.69 -8.23 0.89
CA ASP A 167 -4.62 -7.52 -0.02
C ASP A 167 -5.95 -7.13 0.67
N VAL A 168 -6.45 -8.00 1.56
CA VAL A 168 -7.70 -7.73 2.30
C VAL A 168 -7.49 -6.70 3.39
N LEU A 169 -6.30 -6.68 4.01
CA LEU A 169 -5.97 -5.69 5.03
C LEU A 169 -5.71 -4.32 4.43
N GLU A 170 -5.12 -4.26 3.23
CA GLU A 170 -4.93 -3.03 2.46
C GLU A 170 -6.27 -2.32 2.19
N GLN A 171 -7.35 -3.05 1.89
CA GLN A 171 -8.68 -2.44 1.76
C GLN A 171 -9.22 -1.82 3.05
N ILE A 172 -8.68 -2.21 4.21
CA ILE A 172 -9.06 -1.63 5.50
C ILE A 172 -8.13 -0.49 5.88
N VAL A 173 -6.83 -0.72 5.75
CA VAL A 173 -5.80 0.20 6.26
C VAL A 173 -5.51 1.32 5.26
N GLY A 174 -5.80 1.10 3.97
CA GLY A 174 -5.24 1.85 2.86
C GLY A 174 -3.88 1.30 2.48
N ASP A 175 -3.21 1.96 1.53
CA ASP A 175 -1.81 1.68 1.22
C ASP A 175 -0.99 1.79 2.52
N ILE A 176 -0.43 0.66 2.95
CA ILE A 176 0.54 0.66 4.04
C ILE A 176 1.85 1.06 3.41
N GLU A 177 2.33 2.27 3.72
CA GLU A 177 3.64 2.78 3.30
C GLU A 177 4.71 1.71 3.57
N ASP A 178 5.21 1.09 2.49
CA ASP A 178 6.25 0.07 2.59
C ASP A 178 7.59 0.78 2.84
N GLU A 179 8.41 0.25 3.75
CA GLU A 179 9.71 0.84 4.09
C GLU A 179 10.72 0.81 2.91
N TYR A 180 10.35 0.19 1.78
CA TYR A 180 11.22 -0.12 0.64
C TYR A 180 10.67 0.28 -0.74
N ASP A 181 9.68 1.16 -0.86
CA ASP A 181 9.31 1.69 -2.19
C ASP A 181 10.21 2.90 -2.57
N PRO A 182 10.99 2.84 -3.66
CA PRO A 182 11.73 4.00 -4.18
C PRO A 182 10.83 5.14 -4.71
N HIS A 183 9.52 4.92 -4.84
CA HIS A 183 8.52 5.95 -5.12
C HIS A 183 8.00 6.68 -3.87
N ASP A 184 8.31 6.18 -2.68
CA ASP A 184 7.83 6.68 -1.38
C ASP A 184 8.99 7.23 -0.52
N LEU A 185 9.86 8.05 -1.12
CA LEU A 185 10.68 8.93 -0.29
C LEU A 185 9.76 9.98 0.35
N PRO A 186 9.90 10.28 1.65
CA PRO A 186 9.08 11.32 2.26
C PRO A 186 9.29 12.63 1.50
N MET A 187 8.20 13.26 1.06
CA MET A 187 8.24 14.52 0.29
C MET A 187 8.99 15.63 1.04
N ILE A 188 9.16 15.50 2.36
CA ILE A 188 10.05 16.31 3.20
C ILE A 188 10.97 15.38 3.99
N LYS A 189 12.28 15.52 3.77
CA LYS A 189 13.30 14.76 4.49
C LYS A 189 14.26 15.70 5.24
N GLU A 190 14.30 15.62 6.56
CA GLU A 190 15.31 16.34 7.33
C GLU A 190 16.71 15.72 7.11
N ILE A 191 17.65 16.53 6.62
CA ILE A 191 19.05 16.15 6.35
C ILE A 191 20.03 16.73 7.39
N GLY A 192 19.53 17.47 8.38
CA GLY A 192 20.25 17.91 9.58
C GLY A 192 20.40 19.43 9.72
N HIS A 193 20.58 19.92 10.96
CA HIS A 193 20.73 21.35 11.29
C HIS A 193 19.60 22.25 10.73
N LYS A 194 18.33 21.84 10.88
CA LYS A 194 17.17 22.52 10.28
C LYS A 194 17.26 22.64 8.75
N LYS A 195 17.86 21.66 8.08
CA LYS A 195 17.86 21.57 6.64
C LYS A 195 17.00 20.40 6.20
N TYR A 196 16.18 20.66 5.20
CA TYR A 196 15.22 19.70 4.67
C TYR A 196 15.45 19.56 3.17
N VAL A 197 15.32 18.37 2.64
CA VAL A 197 15.18 18.13 1.21
C VAL A 197 13.70 17.91 0.95
N VAL A 198 13.12 18.69 0.06
CA VAL A 198 11.70 18.72 -0.22
C VAL A 198 11.47 18.47 -1.71
N GLU A 199 10.51 17.61 -2.04
CA GLU A 199 10.08 17.42 -3.42
C GLU A 199 9.33 18.66 -3.92
N ALA A 200 9.69 19.12 -5.11
CA ALA A 200 9.08 20.32 -5.68
C ALA A 200 7.58 20.16 -5.98
N LEU A 201 7.08 18.93 -6.06
CA LEU A 201 5.66 18.62 -6.29
C LEU A 201 4.82 18.60 -5.02
N ILE A 202 5.42 18.79 -3.83
CA ILE A 202 4.66 18.90 -2.59
C ILE A 202 3.61 20.02 -2.72
N ARG A 203 2.39 19.78 -2.23
CA ARG A 203 1.36 20.80 -2.20
C ARG A 203 1.73 21.87 -1.18
N ILE A 204 1.32 23.10 -1.45
CA ILE A 204 1.58 24.21 -0.52
C ILE A 204 0.85 24.01 0.80
N GLU A 205 -0.35 23.44 0.77
CA GLU A 205 -1.10 23.08 1.98
C GLU A 205 -0.28 22.15 2.88
N ASP A 206 0.28 21.07 2.33
CA ASP A 206 1.09 20.08 3.06
C ASP A 206 2.41 20.70 3.57
N PHE A 207 3.04 21.56 2.75
CA PHE A 207 4.23 22.31 3.15
C PHE A 207 3.93 23.24 4.34
N ASN A 208 2.82 23.98 4.26
CA ASN A 208 2.38 24.90 5.29
C ASN A 208 2.05 24.19 6.60
N GLU A 209 1.40 23.03 6.52
CA GLU A 209 1.11 22.20 7.69
C GLU A 209 2.39 21.73 8.37
N TYR A 210 3.39 21.28 7.60
CA TYR A 210 4.65 20.77 8.15
C TYR A 210 5.53 21.87 8.76
N PHE A 211 5.68 23.00 8.06
CA PHE A 211 6.56 24.09 8.47
C PHE A 211 5.87 25.18 9.30
N GLU A 212 4.59 25.02 9.60
CA GLU A 212 3.74 26.00 10.29
C GLU A 212 3.78 27.38 9.59
N THR A 213 3.62 27.39 8.26
CA THR A 213 3.63 28.61 7.41
C THR A 213 2.28 28.94 6.82
N GLU A 214 2.12 30.15 6.26
CA GLU A 214 0.88 30.64 5.67
C GLU A 214 1.09 31.09 4.21
N PHE A 215 1.85 30.34 3.41
CA PHE A 215 1.98 30.63 1.98
C PHE A 215 0.62 30.51 1.29
N LEU A 216 0.22 31.53 0.51
CA LEU A 216 -1.11 31.61 -0.10
C LEU A 216 -1.28 30.63 -1.26
N ASP A 217 -2.32 29.80 -1.21
CA ASP A 217 -2.60 28.76 -2.23
C ASP A 217 -3.35 29.29 -3.47
N GLU A 218 -3.81 30.54 -3.48
CA GLU A 218 -4.69 31.06 -4.54
C GLU A 218 -4.03 31.20 -5.92
N ASP A 219 -2.71 31.04 -6.00
CA ASP A 219 -1.90 31.38 -7.16
C ASP A 219 -0.98 30.25 -7.65
N TYR A 220 -0.85 29.15 -6.92
CA TYR A 220 0.06 28.04 -7.21
C TYR A 220 -0.27 26.80 -6.33
N ASP A 221 -0.31 25.60 -6.93
CA ASP A 221 -0.70 24.39 -6.19
C ASP A 221 0.47 23.68 -5.48
N THR A 222 1.72 23.96 -5.88
CA THR A 222 2.92 23.23 -5.42
C THR A 222 4.09 24.15 -5.07
N LEU A 223 5.02 23.67 -4.24
CA LEU A 223 6.22 24.42 -3.87
C LEU A 223 7.07 24.83 -5.09
N GLY A 224 7.26 23.92 -6.04
CA GLY A 224 7.98 24.21 -7.27
C GLY A 224 7.27 25.27 -8.13
N GLY A 225 5.93 25.18 -8.22
CA GLY A 225 5.11 26.18 -8.90
C GLY A 225 5.23 27.57 -8.26
N MET A 226 5.21 27.64 -6.92
CA MET A 226 5.42 28.86 -6.16
C MET A 226 6.77 29.52 -6.51
N LEU A 227 7.87 28.76 -6.44
CA LEU A 227 9.22 29.30 -6.67
C LEU A 227 9.41 29.79 -8.12
N ILE A 228 8.89 29.06 -9.11
CA ILE A 228 8.92 29.47 -10.52
C ILE A 228 8.13 30.77 -10.72
N LYS A 229 6.95 30.87 -10.10
CA LYS A 229 6.10 32.06 -10.21
C LYS A 229 6.73 33.29 -9.56
N ILE A 230 7.33 33.14 -8.37
CA ILE A 230 8.04 34.22 -7.66
C ILE A 230 9.22 34.72 -8.50
N GLN A 231 10.00 33.82 -9.10
CA GLN A 231 11.16 34.20 -9.93
C GLN A 231 10.79 34.67 -11.34
N GLY A 232 9.58 34.36 -11.82
CA GLY A 232 9.13 34.65 -13.18
C GLY A 232 9.84 33.83 -14.27
N ARG A 233 10.64 32.83 -13.88
CA ARG A 233 11.37 31.90 -14.76
C ARG A 233 11.63 30.60 -14.00
N LEU A 234 12.09 29.56 -14.71
CA LEU A 234 12.63 28.37 -14.08
C LEU A 234 13.98 28.69 -13.40
N PRO A 235 14.12 28.47 -12.08
CA PRO A 235 15.38 28.63 -11.37
C PRO A 235 16.44 27.60 -11.81
N GLU A 236 17.72 27.97 -11.73
CA GLU A 236 18.83 27.04 -12.05
C GLU A 236 19.19 26.17 -10.84
N VAL A 237 19.81 25.02 -11.08
CA VAL A 237 20.35 24.16 -10.01
C VAL A 237 21.43 24.93 -9.22
N GLU A 238 21.45 24.74 -7.90
CA GLU A 238 22.22 25.51 -6.89
C GLU A 238 21.77 26.97 -6.66
N GLU A 239 20.78 27.47 -7.41
CA GLU A 239 20.21 28.80 -7.16
C GLU A 239 19.51 28.85 -5.80
N ILE A 240 19.67 29.97 -5.07
CA ILE A 240 19.05 30.17 -3.75
C ILE A 240 18.01 31.28 -3.84
N ILE A 241 16.77 30.94 -3.51
CA ILE A 241 15.62 31.83 -3.46
C ILE A 241 15.24 32.04 -2.00
N LYS A 242 15.09 33.30 -1.57
CA LYS A 242 14.64 33.63 -0.22
C LYS A 242 13.21 34.12 -0.25
N VAL A 243 12.35 33.50 0.54
CA VAL A 243 10.96 33.89 0.71
C VAL A 243 10.65 33.86 2.20
N GLU A 244 10.24 34.99 2.74
CA GLU A 244 9.99 35.17 4.18
C GLU A 244 11.18 34.68 5.06
N ASN A 245 10.92 33.76 5.98
CA ASN A 245 11.92 33.18 6.90
C ASN A 245 12.53 31.87 6.36
N PHE A 246 12.46 31.65 5.05
CA PHE A 246 12.95 30.42 4.41
C PHE A 246 13.92 30.74 3.28
N SER A 247 14.98 29.94 3.20
CA SER A 247 15.88 29.86 2.06
C SER A 247 15.66 28.53 1.33
N PHE A 248 15.35 28.62 0.04
CA PHE A 248 15.12 27.50 -0.87
C PHE A 248 16.29 27.40 -1.84
N ARG A 249 17.12 26.36 -1.75
CA ARG A 249 18.17 26.07 -2.73
C ARG A 249 17.71 24.97 -3.67
N ILE A 250 17.80 25.19 -4.97
CA ILE A 250 17.43 24.18 -5.96
C ILE A 250 18.50 23.09 -6.00
N LEU A 251 18.12 21.83 -5.76
CA LEU A 251 19.02 20.69 -5.85
C LEU A 251 18.94 20.00 -7.21
N GLU A 252 17.72 19.89 -7.76
CA GLU A 252 17.49 19.23 -9.03
C GLU A 252 16.34 19.89 -9.80
N ALA A 253 16.57 20.12 -11.09
CA ALA A 253 15.60 20.65 -12.03
C ALA A 253 15.86 20.07 -13.43
N ASP A 254 14.80 19.91 -14.22
CA ASP A 254 14.88 19.62 -15.66
C ASP A 254 14.57 20.88 -16.48
N ASP A 255 14.44 20.79 -17.81
CA ASP A 255 14.17 21.97 -18.68
C ASP A 255 12.78 22.61 -18.45
N ARG A 256 11.89 21.96 -17.69
CA ARG A 256 10.47 22.31 -17.59
C ARG A 256 9.98 22.48 -16.15
N ARG A 257 10.62 21.86 -15.16
CA ARG A 257 10.19 21.85 -13.77
C ARG A 257 11.33 21.65 -12.79
N LEU A 258 11.07 22.05 -11.55
CA LEU A 258 11.88 21.69 -10.39
C LEU A 258 11.53 20.27 -9.93
N SER A 259 12.51 19.53 -9.41
CA SER A 259 12.33 18.19 -8.87
C SER A 259 12.58 18.15 -7.36
N SER A 260 13.72 18.69 -6.90
CA SER A 260 14.13 18.65 -5.48
C SER A 260 14.71 19.99 -5.02
N ILE A 261 14.34 20.38 -3.80
CA ILE A 261 14.65 21.69 -3.21
C ILE A 261 15.18 21.48 -1.78
N GLU A 262 16.34 22.03 -1.45
CA GLU A 262 16.80 22.18 -0.08
C GLU A 262 16.10 23.38 0.56
N VAL A 263 15.44 23.15 1.69
CA VAL A 263 14.70 24.16 2.46
C VAL A 263 15.41 24.38 3.78
N ILE A 264 15.71 25.64 4.08
CA ILE A 264 16.37 26.07 5.32
C ILE A 264 15.50 27.15 5.96
N PRO A 265 14.78 26.83 7.06
CA PRO A 265 14.14 27.83 7.90
C PRO A 265 15.22 28.62 8.66
N ASP A 266 15.07 29.95 8.71
CA ASP A 266 15.96 30.84 9.46
C ASP A 266 15.90 30.63 11.00
#